data_AF-A0A1M5FVF9-F1
#
_entry.id   AF-A0A1M5FVF9-F1
#
_cell.length_a   1.000
_cell.length_b   1.000
_cell.length_c   1.000
_cell.angle_alpha   90.00
_cell.angle_beta   90.00
_cell.angle_gamma   90.00
#
_symmetry.space_group_name_H-M   'P 1'
#
loop_
_entity.id
_entity.type
_entity.pdbx_description
1 polymer ?
#
loop_
_entity_poly.entity_id
_entity_poly.type
_entity_poly.pdbx_seq_one_letter_code
_entity_poly.pdbx_strand_id
1 'polypeptide(L)'
;MSPIVGVNADGTRWLQTAHWGFVMPQVSKKTGKPIQPKAVNNARDDKLRTLRFWTKSFEEWRCLVPATSFCEAKGRNPAIYDGSA
;
A
#
# COMPACT_ATOMS: atom_id res chain seq x y z
N MET A 1 6.21 -3.45 -10.39
CA MET A 1 5.37 -2.25 -10.59
C MET A 1 3.95 -2.73 -10.89
N SER A 2 2.93 -2.10 -10.34
CA SER A 2 1.51 -2.50 -10.44
C SER A 2 0.69 -1.46 -11.19
N PRO A 3 -0.34 -1.86 -11.96
CA PRO A 3 -1.25 -0.90 -12.57
C PRO A 3 -2.07 -0.19 -11.50
N ILE A 4 -2.31 1.10 -11.71
CA ILE A 4 -3.23 1.93 -10.94
C ILE A 4 -4.10 2.75 -11.88
N VAL A 5 -5.38 2.89 -11.55
CA VAL A 5 -6.36 3.68 -12.29
C VAL A 5 -6.73 4.89 -11.45
N GLY A 6 -6.74 6.06 -12.05
CA GLY A 6 -7.33 7.26 -11.45
C GLY A 6 -8.23 8.00 -12.42
N VAL A 7 -8.70 9.16 -11.99
CA VAL A 7 -9.69 9.95 -12.71
C VAL A 7 -9.14 11.36 -12.95
N ASN A 8 -9.28 11.85 -14.18
CA ASN A 8 -9.01 13.21 -14.57
C ASN A 8 -10.16 14.14 -14.15
N ALA A 9 -9.93 15.45 -14.15
CA ALA A 9 -10.97 16.43 -13.81
C ALA A 9 -12.21 16.36 -14.72
N ASP A 10 -12.06 15.90 -15.97
CA ASP A 10 -13.13 15.71 -16.94
C ASP A 10 -13.90 14.37 -16.77
N GLY A 11 -13.56 13.59 -15.74
CA GLY A 11 -14.17 12.29 -15.46
C GLY A 11 -13.61 11.12 -16.27
N THR A 12 -12.69 11.37 -17.22
CA THR A 12 -12.00 10.30 -17.94
C THR A 12 -11.04 9.56 -17.01
N ARG A 13 -10.77 8.28 -17.33
CA ARG A 13 -9.87 7.44 -16.54
C ARG A 13 -8.49 7.43 -17.17
N TRP A 14 -7.47 7.45 -16.32
CA TRP A 14 -6.09 7.19 -16.73
C TRP A 14 -5.60 5.89 -16.11
N LEU A 15 -4.62 5.26 -16.77
CA LEU A 15 -3.91 4.09 -16.30
C LEU A 15 -2.42 4.42 -16.22
N GLN A 16 -1.81 4.19 -15.06
CA GLN A 16 -0.37 4.35 -14.87
C GLN A 16 0.19 3.15 -14.11
N THR A 17 1.50 2.99 -14.15
CA THR A 17 2.20 1.95 -13.39
C THR A 17 2.90 2.59 -12.20
N ALA A 18 2.68 2.06 -10.99
CA ALA A 18 3.25 2.57 -9.75
C ALA A 18 3.97 1.48 -8.95
N HIS A 19 4.79 1.90 -7.99
CA HIS A 19 5.40 0.98 -7.04
C HIS A 19 4.40 0.66 -5.92
N TRP A 20 4.09 -0.63 -5.71
CA TRP A 20 3.23 -1.04 -4.61
C TRP A 20 4.03 -1.09 -3.31
N GLY A 21 3.91 -0.03 -2.53
CA GLY A 21 4.54 0.11 -1.22
C GLY A 21 5.33 1.40 -1.11
N PHE A 22 5.01 2.23 -0.11
CA PHE A 22 5.82 3.40 0.22
C PHE A 22 7.06 2.96 0.99
N VAL A 23 8.23 3.15 0.39
CA VAL A 23 9.52 2.77 1.00
C VAL A 23 9.90 3.84 2.01
N MET A 24 9.78 3.51 3.29
CA MET A 24 10.13 4.41 4.38
C MET A 24 11.53 4.05 4.89
N PRO A 25 12.51 4.97 4.77
CA PRO A 25 13.81 4.80 5.43
C PRO A 25 13.59 4.57 6.92
N GLN A 26 14.36 3.66 7.50
CA GLN A 26 14.28 3.33 8.91
C GLN A 26 15.67 3.41 9.53
N VAL A 27 15.71 3.79 10.80
CA VAL A 27 16.93 3.75 11.63
C VAL A 27 16.67 2.92 12.87
N SER A 28 17.70 2.21 13.33
CA SER A 28 17.65 1.46 14.57
C SER A 28 17.47 2.41 15.75
N LYS A 29 16.46 2.17 16.58
CA LYS A 29 16.28 2.90 17.85
C LYS A 29 17.43 2.67 18.83
N LYS A 30 18.14 1.54 18.72
CA LYS A 30 19.24 1.17 19.62
C LYS A 30 20.58 1.76 19.17
N THR A 31 20.86 1.76 17.87
CA THR A 31 22.18 2.08 17.33
C THR A 31 22.22 3.35 16.48
N GLY A 32 21.06 3.93 16.13
CA GLY A 32 20.94 5.09 15.25
C GLY A 32 21.29 4.83 13.78
N LYS A 33 21.78 3.64 13.44
CA LYS A 33 22.22 3.29 12.08
C LYS A 33 21.03 2.95 11.18
N PRO A 34 21.12 3.18 9.86
CA PRO A 34 20.13 2.73 8.90
C PRO A 34 19.85 1.23 9.03
N ILE A 35 18.57 0.85 8.92
CA ILE A 35 18.12 -0.54 8.88
C ILE A 35 17.25 -0.76 7.64
N GLN A 36 16.82 -2.01 7.42
CA GLN A 36 15.96 -2.35 6.29
C GLN A 36 14.76 -1.41 6.23
N PRO A 37 14.54 -0.72 5.08
CA PRO A 37 13.40 0.15 4.90
C PRO A 37 12.09 -0.61 5.08
N LYS A 38 11.10 0.07 5.66
CA LYS A 38 9.75 -0.48 5.78
C LYS A 38 8.99 -0.19 4.51
N ALA A 39 8.53 -1.24 3.82
CA ALA A 39 7.56 -1.10 2.74
C ALA A 39 6.15 -1.01 3.34
N VAL A 40 5.51 0.16 3.21
CA VAL A 40 4.12 0.37 3.64
C VAL A 40 3.19 0.10 2.47
N ASN A 41 2.62 -1.10 2.40
CA ASN A 41 1.76 -1.57 1.31
C ASN A 41 0.27 -1.40 1.57
N ASN A 42 -0.13 -1.21 2.83
CA ASN A 42 -1.51 -1.08 3.27
C ASN A 42 -1.69 0.17 4.14
N ALA A 43 -2.85 0.81 4.02
CA ALA A 43 -3.29 1.90 4.88
C ALA A 43 -4.54 1.47 5.64
N ARG A 44 -4.57 1.71 6.95
CA ARG A 44 -5.79 1.49 7.74
C ARG A 44 -6.73 2.68 7.54
N ASP A 45 -8.00 2.40 7.31
CA ASP A 45 -9.07 3.38 7.09
C ASP A 45 -9.17 4.40 8.23
N ASP A 46 -9.11 3.93 9.48
CA ASP A 46 -9.15 4.76 10.70
C ASP A 46 -7.98 5.76 10.80
N LYS A 47 -6.95 5.55 9.99
CA LYS A 47 -5.73 6.37 9.95
C LYS A 47 -5.65 7.32 8.76
N LEU A 48 -6.55 7.21 7.77
CA LEU A 48 -6.46 8.01 6.54
C LEU A 48 -6.63 9.51 6.78
N ARG A 49 -7.49 9.90 7.73
CA ARG A 49 -7.75 11.31 8.05
C ARG A 49 -6.97 11.82 9.26
N THR A 50 -6.42 10.93 10.08
CA THR A 50 -5.79 11.28 11.36
C THR A 50 -4.26 11.30 11.28
N LEU A 51 -3.65 10.46 10.44
CA LEU A 51 -2.20 10.46 10.26
C LEU A 51 -1.80 11.32 9.07
N ARG A 52 -0.98 12.36 9.34
CA ARG A 52 -0.44 13.29 8.33
C ARG A 52 0.18 12.59 7.11
N PHE A 53 0.75 11.40 7.33
CA PHE A 53 1.34 10.59 6.25
C PHE A 53 0.31 10.22 5.16
N TRP A 54 -0.95 10.00 5.52
CA TRP A 54 -2.00 9.55 4.60
C TRP A 54 -2.94 10.66 4.14
N THR A 55 -3.16 11.70 4.95
CA THR A 55 -4.22 12.71 4.74
C THR A 55 -4.20 13.30 3.33
N LYS A 56 -3.05 13.82 2.88
CA LYS A 56 -2.94 14.46 1.57
C LYS A 56 -3.19 13.48 0.42
N SER A 57 -2.57 12.31 0.47
CA SER A 57 -2.78 11.27 -0.55
C SER A 57 -4.24 10.83 -0.62
N PHE A 58 -4.92 10.75 0.51
CA PHE A 58 -6.32 10.37 0.58
C PHE A 58 -7.26 11.44 0.00
N GLU A 59 -6.92 12.71 0.15
CA GLU A 59 -7.72 13.83 -0.35
C GLU A 59 -7.49 14.07 -1.85
N GLU A 60 -6.24 14.00 -2.30
CA GLU A 60 -5.86 14.47 -3.64
C GLU A 60 -5.50 13.35 -4.62
N TRP A 61 -4.96 12.21 -4.15
CA TRP A 61 -4.27 11.22 -5.00
C TRP A 61 -4.83 9.81 -4.86
N ARG A 62 -6.16 9.69 -4.84
CA ARG A 62 -6.84 8.40 -4.80
C ARG A 62 -6.68 7.67 -6.13
N CYS A 63 -6.41 6.37 -6.05
CA CYS A 63 -6.40 5.47 -7.20
C CYS A 63 -7.09 4.14 -6.85
N LEU A 64 -7.46 3.39 -7.88
CA LEU A 64 -7.91 2.01 -7.81
C LEU A 64 -6.77 1.11 -8.26
N VAL A 65 -6.52 0.03 -7.53
CA VAL A 65 -5.59 -1.03 -7.93
C VAL A 65 -6.43 -2.16 -8.54
N PRO A 66 -6.48 -2.31 -9.88
CA PRO A 66 -7.22 -3.40 -10.49
C PRO A 66 -6.54 -4.74 -10.19
N ALA A 67 -7.31 -5.71 -9.71
CA ALA A 67 -6.88 -7.07 -9.47
C ALA A 67 -8.04 -8.04 -9.73
N THR A 68 -7.74 -9.22 -10.26
CA THR A 68 -8.74 -10.30 -10.46
C THR A 68 -8.99 -11.08 -9.18
N SER A 69 -7.97 -11.17 -8.32
CA SER A 69 -8.01 -11.79 -7.00
C SER A 69 -6.93 -11.18 -6.12
N PHE A 70 -7.08 -11.36 -4.81
CA PHE A 70 -6.03 -11.19 -3.81
C PHE A 70 -5.95 -12.47 -3.01
N CYS A 71 -4.93 -12.62 -2.19
CA CYS A 71 -4.92 -13.74 -1.26
C CYS A 71 -4.32 -13.38 0.09
N GLU A 72 -4.88 -13.99 1.13
CA GLU A 72 -4.51 -13.85 2.51
C GLU A 72 -4.04 -15.17 3.12
N ALA A 73 -3.19 -15.04 4.14
CA ALA A 73 -2.78 -16.19 4.93
C ALA A 73 -3.92 -16.61 5.87
N LYS A 74 -4.26 -17.90 5.89
CA LYS A 74 -5.26 -18.51 6.76
C LYS A 74 -4.59 -19.40 7.82
N GLY A 75 -5.09 -19.32 9.05
CA GLY A 75 -4.65 -20.15 10.18
C GLY A 75 -3.49 -19.57 11.00
N ARG A 76 -3.08 -20.32 12.03
CA ARG A 76 -1.93 -20.02 12.90
C ARG A 76 -1.06 -21.27 13.00
N ASN A 77 0.05 -21.29 12.24
CA ASN A 77 1.18 -22.24 12.27
C ASN A 77 1.02 -23.64 11.60
N PRO A 78 1.55 -23.84 10.37
CA PRO A 78 1.92 -22.80 9.41
C PRO A 78 0.64 -22.15 8.87
N ALA A 79 0.71 -20.86 8.57
CA ALA A 79 -0.37 -20.24 7.81
C ALA A 79 -0.32 -20.76 6.37
N ILE A 80 -1.46 -21.14 5.83
CA ILE A 80 -1.62 -21.57 4.42
C ILE A 80 -2.22 -20.41 3.61
N TYR A 81 -1.92 -20.37 2.32
CA TYR A 81 -2.44 -19.31 1.44
C TYR A 81 -3.76 -19.79 0.82
N ASP A 82 -4.75 -18.93 0.65
CA ASP A 82 -5.87 -19.30 -0.21
C ASP A 82 -5.37 -19.51 -1.67
N GLY A 83 -5.73 -20.65 -2.27
CA GLY A 83 -5.23 -21.05 -3.59
C GLY A 83 -3.95 -21.92 -3.61
N SER A 84 -3.32 -22.21 -2.47
CA SER A 84 -2.38 -23.33 -2.39
C SER A 84 -3.16 -24.63 -2.14
N ALA A 85 -3.40 -25.39 -3.21
CA ALA A 85 -3.50 -26.85 -3.11
C ALA A 85 -2.11 -27.42 -2.89
#